data_AF-U6M7H2-F1
#
_entry.id   AF-U6M7H2-F1
#
_cell.length_a   1.000
_cell.length_b   1.000
_cell.length_c   1.000
_cell.angle_alpha   90.00
_cell.angle_beta   90.00
_cell.angle_gamma   90.00
#
_symmetry.space_group_name_H-M   'P 1'
#
loop_
_entity.id
_entity.type
_entity.pdbx_description
1 polymer ?
#
loop_
_entity_poly.entity_id
_entity_poly.type
_entity_poly.pdbx_seq_one_letter_code
_entity_poly.pdbx_strand_id
1 'polypeptide(L)'
;MVAIATQGRIVPRAQELTSNKLGKAKLVKEVPSGTMGDKMIIIQGCQDSRAVTLVLYGGTQMLVAEAERSVHDALCVVSALVRDGRVIAGGGAAEIAAARAVEEKADKNVSSVSQYAARAFADALLGLPEALAANSGLSPIHEVQRIKAMQQEHNCPYYGIDCMQTGTNDMRQQQVWEPLASKKQQILLATQVVKMILKIDDVICPNEE
;
A
#
# COMPACT_ATOMS: atom_id res chain seq x y z
N MET A 1 -19.78 -17.55 0.22
CA MET A 1 -20.14 -16.17 -0.19
C MET A 1 -21.65 -16.00 -0.43
N VAL A 2 -22.28 -16.83 -1.28
CA VAL A 2 -23.73 -16.72 -1.59
C VAL A 2 -24.62 -16.76 -0.34
N ALA A 3 -24.36 -17.68 0.59
CA ALA A 3 -25.09 -17.76 1.87
C ALA A 3 -25.02 -16.46 2.69
N ILE A 4 -23.84 -15.82 2.73
CA ILE A 4 -23.64 -14.54 3.45
C ILE A 4 -24.40 -13.42 2.75
N ALA A 5 -24.21 -13.27 1.44
CA ALA A 5 -24.87 -12.23 0.66
C ALA A 5 -26.41 -12.32 0.76
N THR A 6 -26.95 -13.53 0.64
CA THR A 6 -28.41 -13.78 0.61
C THR A 6 -29.02 -14.01 2.00
N GLN A 7 -28.22 -14.04 3.07
CA GLN A 7 -28.63 -14.43 4.43
C GLN A 7 -29.23 -15.84 4.53
N GLY A 8 -28.92 -16.71 3.56
CA GLY A 8 -29.30 -18.12 3.58
C GLY A 8 -28.39 -18.95 4.49
N ARG A 9 -28.87 -20.11 4.93
CA ARG A 9 -28.06 -21.10 5.65
C ARG A 9 -27.71 -22.25 4.72
N ILE A 10 -26.47 -22.72 4.78
CA ILE A 10 -26.05 -23.92 4.05
C ILE A 10 -26.79 -25.12 4.66
N VAL A 11 -27.54 -25.84 3.82
CA VAL A 11 -28.33 -27.00 4.24
C VAL A 11 -27.60 -28.27 3.82
N PRO A 12 -27.13 -29.12 4.75
CA PRO A 12 -26.34 -30.30 4.40
C PRO A 12 -27.19 -31.48 3.93
N ARG A 13 -28.45 -31.59 4.40
CA ARG A 13 -29.38 -32.68 4.08
C ARG A 13 -30.70 -32.14 3.58
N ALA A 14 -31.25 -32.71 2.51
CA ALA A 14 -32.51 -32.28 1.91
C ALA A 14 -33.70 -32.31 2.89
N GLN A 15 -33.70 -33.27 3.82
CA GLN A 15 -34.72 -33.43 4.87
C GLN A 15 -34.77 -32.24 5.84
N GLU A 16 -33.69 -31.48 5.96
CA GLU A 16 -33.58 -30.33 6.85
C GLU A 16 -33.93 -29.01 6.15
N LEU A 17 -34.44 -29.05 4.92
CA LEU A 17 -34.79 -27.87 4.16
C LEU A 17 -36.05 -27.21 4.74
N THR A 18 -35.91 -25.98 5.21
CA THR A 18 -37.01 -25.16 5.75
C THR A 18 -36.97 -23.79 5.08
N SER A 19 -38.13 -23.14 4.92
CA SER A 19 -38.24 -21.79 4.32
C SER A 19 -37.32 -20.76 4.98
N ASN A 20 -37.09 -20.87 6.29
CA ASN A 20 -36.20 -20.00 7.07
C ASN A 20 -34.70 -20.12 6.71
N LYS A 21 -34.30 -21.20 6.01
CA LYS A 21 -32.91 -21.43 5.58
C LYS A 21 -32.64 -20.88 4.17
N LEU A 22 -33.67 -20.48 3.44
CA LEU A 22 -33.56 -19.95 2.08
C LEU A 22 -33.01 -18.52 2.09
N GLY A 23 -32.10 -18.23 1.17
CA GLY A 23 -31.57 -16.88 0.96
C GLY A 23 -32.53 -16.01 0.13
N LYS A 24 -32.48 -14.69 0.34
CA LYS A 24 -33.27 -13.70 -0.41
C LYS A 24 -32.39 -12.92 -1.38
N ALA A 25 -32.81 -12.86 -2.64
CA ALA A 25 -32.18 -12.04 -3.68
C ALA A 25 -33.25 -11.40 -4.56
N LYS A 26 -33.00 -10.17 -5.02
CA LYS A 26 -33.92 -9.44 -5.90
C LYS A 26 -33.87 -9.96 -7.34
N LEU A 27 -32.68 -10.32 -7.82
CA LEU A 27 -32.46 -10.75 -9.19
C LEU A 27 -31.46 -11.88 -9.24
N VAL A 28 -31.83 -12.97 -9.92
CA VAL A 28 -30.92 -14.04 -10.30
C VAL A 28 -31.02 -14.15 -11.82
N LYS A 29 -29.92 -13.89 -12.52
CA LYS A 29 -29.87 -13.95 -13.97
C LYS A 29 -28.66 -14.72 -14.44
N GLU A 30 -28.84 -15.50 -15.50
CA GLU A 30 -27.73 -16.07 -16.26
C GLU A 30 -27.31 -15.05 -17.32
N VAL A 31 -26.02 -14.73 -17.38
CA VAL A 31 -25.45 -13.87 -18.41
C VAL A 31 -24.34 -14.61 -19.13
N PRO A 32 -24.21 -14.45 -20.46
CA PRO A 32 -23.02 -14.89 -21.15
C PRO A 32 -21.81 -14.09 -20.61
N SER A 33 -20.71 -14.78 -20.38
CA SER A 33 -19.47 -14.29 -19.82
C SER A 33 -18.36 -14.42 -20.85
N GLY A 34 -17.71 -13.31 -21.17
CA GLY A 34 -16.63 -13.27 -22.15
C GLY A 34 -17.09 -13.52 -23.59
N THR A 35 -16.11 -13.82 -24.46
CA THR A 35 -16.30 -14.04 -25.90
C THR A 35 -16.49 -15.50 -26.28
N MET A 36 -16.21 -16.44 -25.36
CA MET A 36 -16.26 -17.89 -25.61
C MET A 36 -17.62 -18.54 -25.33
N GLY A 37 -18.62 -17.75 -24.93
CA GLY A 37 -19.98 -18.25 -24.70
C GLY A 37 -20.19 -18.95 -23.36
N ASP A 38 -19.22 -18.86 -22.43
CA ASP A 38 -19.39 -19.31 -21.05
C ASP A 38 -20.57 -18.58 -20.40
N LYS A 39 -21.22 -19.21 -19.43
CA LYS A 39 -22.38 -18.62 -18.74
C LYS A 39 -22.07 -18.42 -17.27
N MET A 40 -22.41 -17.25 -16.75
CA MET A 40 -22.25 -16.86 -15.35
C MET A 40 -23.61 -16.56 -14.74
N ILE A 41 -23.86 -17.07 -13.53
CA ILE A 41 -25.05 -16.73 -12.76
C ILE A 41 -24.72 -15.52 -11.89
N ILE A 42 -25.39 -14.41 -12.14
CA ILE A 42 -25.29 -13.19 -11.37
C ILE A 42 -26.48 -13.10 -10.41
N ILE A 43 -26.16 -13.00 -9.12
CA ILE A 43 -27.14 -12.81 -8.03
C ILE A 43 -26.99 -11.37 -7.53
N GLN A 44 -28.04 -10.57 -7.66
CA GLN A 44 -28.06 -9.13 -7.35
C GLN A 44 -29.20 -8.74 -6.42
N GLY A 45 -29.01 -7.63 -5.70
CA GLY A 45 -29.98 -7.10 -4.74
C GLY A 45 -30.24 -8.06 -3.59
N CYS A 46 -29.18 -8.67 -3.05
CA CYS A 46 -29.25 -9.48 -1.85
C CYS A 46 -29.47 -8.59 -0.62
N GLN A 47 -30.06 -9.15 0.45
CA GLN A 47 -30.43 -8.39 1.65
C GLN A 47 -29.20 -7.87 2.42
N ASP A 48 -28.05 -8.55 2.32
CA ASP A 48 -26.81 -8.17 2.99
C ASP A 48 -25.83 -7.53 2.01
N SER A 49 -25.48 -6.26 2.25
CA SER A 49 -24.53 -5.49 1.45
C SER A 49 -23.05 -5.73 1.82
N ARG A 50 -22.77 -6.62 2.78
CA ARG A 50 -21.39 -6.90 3.24
C ARG A 50 -20.55 -7.74 2.25
N ALA A 51 -21.19 -8.35 1.25
CA ALA A 51 -20.51 -9.13 0.23
C ALA A 51 -20.67 -8.45 -1.14
N VAL A 52 -19.55 -7.95 -1.69
CA VAL A 52 -19.47 -7.37 -3.03
C VAL A 52 -18.47 -8.17 -3.84
N THR A 53 -18.78 -8.44 -5.10
CA THR A 53 -17.90 -9.18 -6.01
C THR A 53 -17.57 -8.28 -7.20
N LEU A 54 -16.28 -8.10 -7.45
CA LEU A 54 -15.77 -7.46 -8.67
C LEU A 54 -15.38 -8.58 -9.65
N VAL A 55 -15.82 -8.47 -10.90
CA VAL A 55 -15.44 -9.40 -11.97
C VAL A 55 -14.51 -8.67 -12.91
N LEU A 56 -13.31 -9.21 -13.09
CA LEU A 56 -12.29 -8.67 -13.98
C LEU A 56 -12.21 -9.52 -15.24
N TYR A 57 -12.18 -8.86 -16.39
CA TYR A 57 -12.02 -9.49 -17.69
C TYR A 57 -10.69 -9.02 -18.31
N GLY A 58 -9.95 -9.93 -18.93
CA GLY A 58 -8.69 -9.62 -19.59
C GLY A 58 -8.39 -10.59 -20.72
N GLY A 59 -7.58 -10.16 -21.68
CA GLY A 59 -7.24 -10.96 -22.86
C GLY A 59 -6.26 -12.10 -22.59
N THR A 60 -5.50 -12.02 -21.49
CA THR A 60 -4.55 -13.05 -21.06
C THR A 60 -4.68 -13.29 -19.55
N GLN A 61 -4.36 -14.51 -19.10
CA GLN A 61 -4.38 -14.84 -17.67
C GLN A 61 -3.40 -13.97 -16.86
N MET A 62 -2.24 -13.64 -17.44
CA MET A 62 -1.25 -12.78 -16.79
C MET A 62 -1.79 -11.37 -16.52
N LEU A 63 -2.52 -10.79 -17.49
CA LEU A 63 -3.11 -9.47 -17.33
C LEU A 63 -4.22 -9.48 -16.26
N VAL A 64 -5.04 -10.53 -16.22
CA VAL A 64 -6.09 -10.67 -15.21
C VAL A 64 -5.49 -10.79 -13.80
N ALA A 65 -4.43 -11.58 -13.64
CA ALA A 65 -3.75 -11.74 -12.35
C ALA A 65 -3.13 -10.41 -11.86
N GLU A 66 -2.52 -9.64 -12.76
CA GLU A 66 -1.96 -8.32 -12.41
C GLU A 66 -3.06 -7.30 -12.08
N ALA A 67 -4.18 -7.33 -12.82
CA ALA A 67 -5.33 -6.49 -12.52
C ALA A 67 -5.96 -6.85 -11.17
N GLU A 68 -6.08 -8.13 -10.84
CA GLU A 68 -6.56 -8.60 -9.54
C GLU A 68 -5.68 -8.08 -8.41
N ARG A 69 -4.35 -8.20 -8.57
CA ARG A 69 -3.37 -7.69 -7.61
C ARG A 69 -3.48 -6.16 -7.44
N SER A 70 -3.55 -5.43 -8.54
CA SER A 70 -3.68 -3.96 -8.53
C SER A 70 -4.97 -3.50 -7.83
N VAL A 71 -6.10 -4.18 -8.07
CA VAL A 71 -7.37 -3.89 -7.40
C VAL A 71 -7.29 -4.24 -5.91
N HIS A 72 -6.65 -5.35 -5.55
CA HIS A 72 -6.45 -5.72 -4.17
C HIS A 72 -5.64 -4.66 -3.40
N ASP A 73 -4.54 -4.17 -3.98
CA ASP A 73 -3.71 -3.13 -3.38
C ASP A 73 -4.49 -1.82 -3.18
N ALA A 74 -5.27 -1.41 -4.19
CA ALA A 74 -6.14 -0.24 -4.08
C ALA A 74 -7.20 -0.39 -2.97
N LEU A 75 -7.83 -1.56 -2.86
CA LEU A 75 -8.81 -1.84 -1.80
C LEU A 75 -8.15 -1.84 -0.41
N CYS A 76 -6.92 -2.32 -0.29
CA CYS A 76 -6.15 -2.26 0.95
C CYS A 76 -5.84 -0.82 1.38
N VAL A 77 -5.48 0.05 0.44
CA VAL A 77 -5.28 1.50 0.69
C VAL A 77 -6.58 2.15 1.17
N VAL A 78 -7.70 1.89 0.49
CA VAL A 78 -9.02 2.42 0.88
C VAL A 78 -9.42 1.91 2.26
N SER A 79 -9.21 0.62 2.54
CA SER A 79 -9.48 0.01 3.86
C SER A 79 -8.66 0.66 4.97
N ALA A 80 -7.38 0.99 4.71
CA ALA A 80 -6.55 1.72 5.65
C ALA A 80 -7.08 3.14 5.90
N LEU A 81 -7.53 3.85 4.86
CA LEU A 81 -8.11 5.19 4.97
C LEU A 81 -9.45 5.22 5.71
N VAL A 82 -10.28 4.18 5.54
CA VAL A 82 -11.53 4.03 6.30
C VAL A 82 -11.26 3.89 7.80
N ARG A 83 -10.14 3.27 8.18
CA ARG A 83 -9.73 3.13 9.59
C ARG A 83 -9.03 4.38 10.13
N ASP A 84 -8.20 5.02 9.31
CA ASP A 84 -7.45 6.24 9.62
C ASP A 84 -7.40 7.16 8.40
N GLY A 85 -8.21 8.22 8.43
CA GLY A 85 -8.37 9.16 7.31
C GLY A 85 -7.20 10.13 7.09
N ARG A 86 -6.08 9.95 7.79
CA ARG A 86 -4.90 10.81 7.63
C ARG A 86 -4.07 10.42 6.41
N VAL A 87 -3.75 11.41 5.59
CA VAL A 87 -2.93 11.27 4.38
C VAL A 87 -1.69 12.15 4.46
N ILE A 88 -0.65 11.74 3.73
CA ILE A 88 0.61 12.46 3.56
C ILE A 88 0.98 12.52 2.09
N ALA A 89 1.84 13.47 1.70
CA ALA A 89 2.40 13.48 0.35
C ALA A 89 3.32 12.28 0.14
N GLY A 90 3.10 11.55 -0.94
CA GLY A 90 3.96 10.45 -1.38
C GLY A 90 5.17 10.95 -2.17
N GLY A 91 5.62 10.15 -3.14
CA GLY A 91 6.69 10.54 -4.07
C GLY A 91 8.02 10.87 -3.38
N GLY A 92 8.29 10.24 -2.22
CA GLY A 92 9.49 10.50 -1.43
C GLY A 92 9.46 11.78 -0.57
N ALA A 93 8.39 12.57 -0.65
CA ALA A 93 8.27 13.84 0.09
C ALA A 93 8.27 13.62 1.61
N ALA A 94 7.50 12.63 2.08
CA ALA A 94 7.41 12.26 3.48
C ALA A 94 8.74 11.74 4.04
N GLU A 95 9.48 10.97 3.27
CA GLU A 95 10.78 10.41 3.64
C GLU A 95 11.83 11.51 3.77
N ILE A 96 11.90 12.44 2.82
CA ILE A 96 12.80 13.60 2.89
C ILE A 96 12.47 14.48 4.10
N ALA A 97 11.18 14.73 4.35
CA ALA A 97 10.74 15.51 5.50
C ALA A 97 11.09 14.82 6.83
N ALA A 98 10.92 13.49 6.89
CA ALA A 98 11.29 12.69 8.05
C ALA A 98 12.82 12.67 8.27
N ALA A 99 13.62 12.51 7.21
CA ALA A 99 15.08 12.56 7.28
C ALA A 99 15.56 13.88 7.88
N ARG A 100 15.04 15.03 7.39
CA ARG A 100 15.35 16.35 7.93
C ARG A 100 14.98 16.49 9.41
N ALA A 101 13.80 16.00 9.80
CA ALA A 101 13.36 16.06 11.19
C ALA A 101 14.20 15.17 12.13
N VAL A 102 14.73 14.05 11.62
CA VAL A 102 15.64 13.18 12.38
C VAL A 102 17.02 13.81 12.50
N GLU A 103 17.56 14.39 11.43
CA GLU A 103 18.84 15.13 11.45
C GLU A 103 18.80 16.28 12.46
N GLU A 104 17.75 17.11 12.41
CA GLU A 104 17.62 18.24 13.33
C GLU A 104 17.55 17.80 14.80
N LYS A 105 16.85 16.68 15.07
CA LYS A 105 16.79 16.10 16.42
C LYS A 105 18.13 15.50 16.85
N ALA A 106 18.86 14.88 15.93
CA ALA A 106 20.17 14.33 16.20
C ALA A 106 21.15 15.41 16.66
N ASP A 107 21.09 16.60 16.06
CA ASP A 107 21.99 17.71 16.38
C ASP A 107 21.63 18.42 17.69
N LYS A 108 20.34 18.51 18.03
CA LYS A 108 19.88 19.27 19.20
C LYS A 108 19.75 18.45 20.49
N ASN A 109 19.34 17.19 20.39
CA ASN A 109 18.75 16.47 21.53
C ASN A 109 19.40 15.10 21.83
N VAL A 110 20.39 14.65 21.06
CA VAL A 110 20.95 13.29 21.17
C VAL A 110 22.39 13.33 21.66
N SER A 111 22.75 12.41 22.57
CA SER A 111 24.12 12.24 23.09
C SER A 111 25.09 11.76 22.00
N SER A 112 26.39 12.03 22.17
CA SER A 112 27.40 11.95 21.09
C SER A 112 27.42 10.64 20.30
N VAL A 113 27.30 9.48 20.96
CA VAL A 113 27.37 8.18 20.27
C VAL A 113 26.07 7.88 19.51
N SER A 114 24.92 8.17 20.11
CA SER A 114 23.61 7.94 19.48
C SER A 114 23.33 8.91 18.32
N GLN A 115 24.03 10.05 18.26
CA GLN A 115 23.92 11.01 17.16
C GLN A 115 24.31 10.37 15.82
N TYR A 116 25.37 9.56 15.78
CA TYR A 116 25.79 8.87 14.56
C TYR A 116 24.73 7.89 14.07
N ALA A 117 24.08 7.14 14.97
CA ALA A 117 23.00 6.23 14.62
C ALA A 117 21.76 6.98 14.08
N ALA A 118 21.42 8.12 14.68
CA ALA A 118 20.31 8.95 14.21
C ALA A 118 20.58 9.56 12.82
N ARG A 119 21.81 10.02 12.56
CA ARG A 119 22.20 10.50 11.22
C ARG A 119 22.19 9.39 10.18
N ALA A 120 22.75 8.21 10.51
CA ALA A 120 22.70 7.05 9.62
C ALA A 120 21.26 6.62 9.30
N PHE A 121 20.34 6.73 10.27
CA PHE A 121 18.92 6.48 10.02
C PHE A 121 18.28 7.53 9.10
N ALA A 122 18.63 8.80 9.26
CA ALA A 122 18.15 9.86 8.36
C ALA A 122 18.66 9.66 6.93
N ASP A 123 19.94 9.31 6.76
CA ASP A 123 20.51 9.00 5.46
C ASP A 123 19.82 7.78 4.83
N ALA A 124 19.52 6.75 5.62
CA ALA A 124 18.80 5.57 5.13
C ALA A 124 17.39 5.90 4.62
N LEU A 125 16.70 6.89 5.20
CA LEU A 125 15.40 7.34 4.70
C LEU A 125 15.48 7.96 3.30
N LEU A 126 16.63 8.55 2.93
CA LEU A 126 16.85 9.11 1.59
C LEU A 126 17.02 8.03 0.51
N GLY A 127 17.28 6.78 0.88
CA GLY A 127 17.39 5.69 -0.08
C GLY A 127 16.12 5.45 -0.92
N LEU A 128 14.93 5.70 -0.34
CA LEU A 128 13.66 5.55 -1.07
C LEU A 128 13.47 6.62 -2.16
N PRO A 129 13.57 7.93 -1.88
CA PRO A 129 13.49 8.95 -2.92
C PRO A 129 14.66 8.86 -3.93
N GLU A 130 15.84 8.39 -3.52
CA GLU A 130 16.95 8.10 -4.46
C GLU A 130 16.57 6.98 -5.44
N ALA A 131 15.97 5.90 -4.95
CA ALA A 131 15.50 4.81 -5.81
C ALA A 131 14.38 5.27 -6.76
N LEU A 132 13.46 6.13 -6.29
CA LEU A 132 12.43 6.73 -7.15
C LEU A 132 13.06 7.57 -8.26
N ALA A 133 13.98 8.47 -7.91
CA ALA A 133 14.68 9.31 -8.88
C ALA A 133 15.45 8.48 -9.91
N ALA A 134 16.15 7.43 -9.47
CA ALA A 134 16.87 6.51 -10.36
C ALA A 134 15.94 5.82 -11.35
N ASN A 135 14.80 5.30 -10.88
CA ASN A 135 13.81 4.63 -11.71
C ASN A 135 13.11 5.59 -12.69
N SER A 136 13.06 6.88 -12.37
CA SER A 136 12.50 7.93 -13.23
C SER A 136 13.52 8.57 -14.19
N GLY A 137 14.75 8.04 -14.25
CA GLY A 137 15.81 8.57 -15.12
C GLY A 137 16.38 9.92 -14.67
N LEU A 138 16.13 10.33 -13.43
CA LEU A 138 16.67 11.53 -12.81
C LEU A 138 17.99 11.20 -12.10
N SER A 139 18.83 12.21 -11.88
CA SER A 139 20.03 12.03 -11.07
C SER A 139 19.64 11.89 -9.58
N PRO A 140 19.86 10.73 -8.93
CA PRO A 140 19.32 10.47 -7.59
C PRO A 140 19.80 11.47 -6.55
N ILE A 141 21.12 11.68 -6.49
CA ILE A 141 21.75 12.56 -5.49
C ILE A 141 21.32 14.02 -5.74
N HIS A 142 21.42 14.50 -6.98
CA HIS A 142 21.10 15.89 -7.29
C HIS A 142 19.64 16.21 -7.02
N GLU A 143 18.71 15.34 -7.41
CA GLU A 143 17.29 15.58 -7.26
C GLU A 143 16.87 15.53 -5.79
N VAL A 144 17.33 14.53 -5.03
CA VAL A 144 17.01 14.43 -3.59
C VAL A 144 17.54 15.63 -2.81
N GLN A 145 18.76 16.08 -3.09
CA GLN A 145 19.32 17.27 -2.44
C GLN A 145 18.56 18.55 -2.84
N ARG A 146 18.18 18.69 -4.11
CA ARG A 146 17.36 19.81 -4.60
C ARG A 146 16.01 19.88 -3.87
N ILE A 147 15.33 18.74 -3.72
CA ILE A 147 14.03 18.67 -3.02
C ILE A 147 14.20 18.89 -1.53
N LYS A 148 15.25 18.34 -0.91
CA LYS A 148 15.58 18.58 0.50
C LYS A 148 15.78 20.08 0.77
N ALA A 149 16.53 20.79 -0.09
CA ALA A 149 16.72 22.23 -0.02
C ALA A 149 15.40 23.00 -0.22
N MET A 150 14.60 22.61 -1.21
CA MET A 150 13.30 23.24 -1.50
C MET A 150 12.32 23.09 -0.34
N GLN A 151 12.23 21.91 0.27
CA GLN A 151 11.42 21.71 1.47
C GLN A 151 11.90 22.59 2.65
N GLN A 152 13.21 22.90 2.71
CA GLN A 152 13.78 23.74 3.75
C GLN A 152 13.50 25.22 3.54
N GLU A 153 13.71 25.71 2.32
CA GLU A 153 13.46 27.10 1.95
C GLU A 153 11.98 27.48 2.13
N HIS A 154 11.07 26.62 1.66
CA HIS A 154 9.63 26.88 1.72
C HIS A 154 8.96 26.36 2.99
N ASN A 155 9.70 25.70 3.88
CA ASN A 155 9.18 25.02 5.07
C ASN A 155 7.93 24.17 4.80
N CYS A 156 7.96 23.43 3.68
CA CYS A 156 6.81 22.73 3.13
C CYS A 156 7.17 21.25 2.88
N PRO A 157 6.54 20.29 3.59
CA PRO A 157 6.88 18.87 3.48
C PRO A 157 6.24 18.18 2.26
N TYR A 158 5.55 18.92 1.39
CA TYR A 158 4.81 18.37 0.26
C TYR A 158 5.62 18.28 -1.03
N TYR A 159 6.84 18.80 -1.05
CA TYR A 159 7.72 18.68 -2.22
C TYR A 159 8.35 17.29 -2.29
N GLY A 160 8.18 16.62 -3.42
CA GLY A 160 8.67 15.27 -3.68
C GLY A 160 9.37 15.14 -5.03
N ILE A 161 9.76 13.92 -5.35
CA ILE A 161 10.39 13.56 -6.63
C ILE A 161 9.33 13.50 -7.72
N ASP A 162 9.51 14.28 -8.78
CA ASP A 162 8.61 14.28 -9.94
C ASP A 162 8.91 13.08 -10.85
N CYS A 163 8.33 11.93 -10.50
CA CYS A 163 8.56 10.68 -11.23
C CYS A 163 7.97 10.70 -12.65
N MET A 164 6.94 11.51 -12.88
CA MET A 164 6.21 11.62 -14.14
C MET A 164 6.71 12.77 -15.03
N GLN A 165 7.71 13.53 -14.59
CA GLN A 165 8.29 14.68 -15.30
C GLN A 165 7.24 15.71 -15.72
N THR A 166 6.26 15.95 -14.85
CA THR A 166 5.18 16.92 -15.04
C THR A 166 5.63 18.38 -14.93
N GLY A 167 6.84 18.62 -14.41
CA GLY A 167 7.44 19.94 -14.27
C GLY A 167 7.12 20.65 -12.96
N THR A 168 6.42 20.00 -12.03
CA THR A 168 6.15 20.51 -10.67
C THR A 168 6.61 19.48 -9.64
N ASN A 169 7.22 19.91 -8.54
CA ASN A 169 7.61 19.02 -7.45
C ASN A 169 6.59 18.97 -6.31
N ASP A 170 5.50 19.76 -6.39
CA ASP A 170 4.46 19.75 -5.35
C ASP A 170 3.55 18.53 -5.53
N MET A 171 3.65 17.57 -4.62
CA MET A 171 2.88 16.32 -4.67
C MET A 171 1.37 16.57 -4.53
N ARG A 172 0.95 17.72 -3.98
CA ARG A 172 -0.46 18.12 -3.92
C ARG A 172 -1.00 18.48 -5.29
N GLN A 173 -0.17 19.13 -6.12
CA GLN A 173 -0.54 19.46 -7.50
C GLN A 173 -0.56 18.19 -8.36
N GLN A 174 0.38 17.27 -8.12
CA GLN A 174 0.42 15.97 -8.79
C GLN A 174 -0.62 14.95 -8.28
N GLN A 175 -1.34 15.24 -7.19
CA GLN A 175 -2.30 14.33 -6.54
C GLN A 175 -1.68 13.00 -6.05
N VAL A 176 -0.42 13.05 -5.62
CA VAL A 176 0.29 11.87 -5.09
C VAL A 176 0.14 11.82 -3.57
N TRP A 177 -0.82 10.99 -3.12
CA TRP A 177 -1.18 10.85 -1.71
C TRP A 177 -1.01 9.42 -1.22
N GLU A 178 -0.50 9.28 0.00
CA GLU A 178 -0.36 8.00 0.69
C GLU A 178 -1.03 8.03 2.07
N PRO A 179 -1.60 6.91 2.55
CA PRO A 179 -2.12 6.83 3.91
C PRO A 179 -0.99 6.90 4.94
N LEU A 180 -1.13 7.76 5.95
CA LEU A 180 -0.15 7.90 7.03
C LEU A 180 0.07 6.56 7.76
N ALA A 181 -1.01 5.81 7.99
CA ALA A 181 -0.96 4.52 8.67
C ALA A 181 -0.03 3.53 7.95
N SER A 182 -0.07 3.49 6.62
CA SER A 182 0.79 2.62 5.81
C SER A 182 2.26 3.02 5.96
N LYS A 183 2.58 4.32 5.80
CA LYS A 183 3.96 4.80 5.90
C LYS A 183 4.57 4.59 7.28
N LYS A 184 3.80 4.85 8.34
CA LYS A 184 4.22 4.59 9.72
C LYS A 184 4.56 3.12 9.91
N GLN A 185 3.73 2.23 9.39
CA GLN A 185 3.94 0.79 9.51
C GLN A 185 5.20 0.33 8.75
N GLN A 186 5.44 0.86 7.55
CA GLN A 186 6.64 0.56 6.76
C GLN A 186 7.93 0.87 7.55
N ILE A 187 8.05 2.07 8.10
CA ILE A 187 9.25 2.49 8.86
C ILE A 187 9.42 1.65 10.14
N LEU A 188 8.31 1.36 10.83
CA LEU A 188 8.32 0.58 12.06
C LEU A 188 8.77 -0.86 11.80
N LEU A 189 8.24 -1.51 10.76
CA LEU A 189 8.61 -2.88 10.39
C LEU A 189 10.06 -2.96 9.94
N ALA A 190 10.53 -2.02 9.11
CA ALA A 190 11.93 -1.97 8.69
C ALA A 190 12.88 -1.88 9.89
N THR A 191 12.57 -0.98 10.83
CA THR A 191 13.36 -0.81 12.06
C THR A 191 13.34 -2.07 12.94
N GLN A 192 12.19 -2.75 13.04
CA GLN A 192 12.08 -4.01 13.78
C GLN A 192 12.94 -5.10 13.16
N VAL A 193 12.94 -5.25 11.84
CA VAL A 193 13.77 -6.23 11.13
C VAL A 193 15.25 -5.95 11.35
N VAL A 194 15.69 -4.70 11.19
CA VAL A 194 17.08 -4.31 11.47
C VAL A 194 17.47 -4.64 12.91
N LYS A 195 16.59 -4.36 13.88
CA LYS A 195 16.81 -4.70 15.29
C LYS A 195 16.90 -6.21 15.52
N MET A 196 16.17 -7.03 14.77
CA MET A 196 16.28 -8.49 14.85
C MET A 196 17.62 -8.97 14.30
N ILE A 197 18.04 -8.45 13.14
CA ILE A 197 19.30 -8.82 12.51
C ILE A 197 20.49 -8.42 13.40
N LEU A 198 20.52 -7.18 13.90
CA LEU A 198 21.59 -6.68 14.77
C LEU A 198 21.69 -7.38 16.13
N LYS A 199 20.66 -8.16 16.52
CA LYS A 199 20.68 -8.97 17.75
C LYS A 199 21.34 -10.33 17.56
N ILE A 200 21.55 -10.76 16.32
CA ILE A 200 22.22 -12.03 16.03
C ILE A 200 23.71 -11.83 16.32
N ASP A 201 24.22 -12.56 17.31
CA ASP A 201 25.63 -12.52 17.70
C ASP A 201 26.44 -13.62 16.98
N ASP A 202 25.82 -14.81 16.80
CA ASP A 202 26.44 -15.97 16.16
C ASP A 202 25.57 -16.53 15.03
N VAL A 203 26.23 -16.95 13.95
CA VAL A 203 25.62 -17.68 12.83
C VAL A 203 26.35 -19.02 12.67
N ILE A 204 25.62 -20.12 12.90
CA ILE A 204 26.13 -21.48 12.67
C ILE A 204 25.56 -21.95 11.34
N CYS A 205 26.41 -22.02 10.33
CA CYS A 205 26.05 -22.69 9.08
C CYS A 205 26.46 -24.16 9.19
N PRO A 206 25.54 -25.13 8.99
CA PRO A 206 25.94 -26.52 8.85
C PRO A 206 26.83 -26.65 7.61
N ASN A 207 27.96 -27.34 7.75
CA ASN A 207 28.73 -27.75 6.59
C ASN A 207 27.83 -28.72 5.81
N GLU A 208 27.49 -28.37 4.56
CA GLU A 208 26.87 -29.31 3.64
C GLU A 208 27.89 -30.43 3.38
N GLU A 209 27.64 -31.62 3.95
CA GLU A 209 28.25 -32.89 3.53
C GLU A 209 27.53 -33.46 2.30
#